data_AF-A0A1W6MUP2-F1
#
_entry.id   AF-A0A1W6MUP2-F1
#
_cell.length_a   1.000
_cell.length_b   1.000
_cell.length_c   1.000
_cell.angle_alpha   90.00
_cell.angle_beta   90.00
_cell.angle_gamma   90.00
#
_symmetry.space_group_name_H-M   'P 1'
#
loop_
_entity.id
_entity.type
_entity.pdbx_description
1 polymer ?
#
loop_
_entity_poly.entity_id
_entity_poly.type
_entity_poly.pdbx_seq_one_letter_code
_entity_poly.pdbx_strand_id
1 'polypeptide(L)'
;MTPRRDPPPGSRRVSKLTCPACGFQESLAMPDDACVIRHACAFCGAEMRPRPGDCCVFCSYGDVACPPKQQAKPCCATRAPSSCV
;
A
#
# COMPACT_ATOMS: atom_id res chain seq x y z
N MET A 1 -6.71 27.72 -18.75
CA MET A 1 -6.03 26.52 -19.29
C MET A 1 -4.80 26.24 -18.46
N THR A 2 -4.99 25.71 -17.25
CA THR A 2 -3.92 25.48 -16.28
C THR A 2 -3.03 24.34 -16.79
N PRO A 3 -1.70 24.51 -16.89
CA PRO A 3 -0.81 23.41 -17.23
C PRO A 3 -0.98 22.34 -16.15
N ARG A 4 -1.28 21.10 -16.56
CA ARG A 4 -1.30 19.95 -15.68
C ARG A 4 0.11 19.83 -15.11
N ARG A 5 0.31 20.30 -13.88
CA ARG A 5 1.50 20.05 -13.08
C ARG A 5 1.48 18.56 -12.78
N ASP A 6 2.01 17.78 -13.72
CA ASP A 6 2.38 16.40 -13.52
C ASP A 6 3.41 16.40 -12.36
N PRO A 7 3.11 15.77 -11.20
CA PRO A 7 4.11 15.64 -10.15
C PRO A 7 5.30 14.82 -10.67
N PRO A 8 6.54 15.17 -10.30
CA PRO A 8 7.72 14.40 -10.69
C PRO A 8 7.61 12.97 -10.13
N PRO A 9 7.98 11.89 -10.88
CA PRO A 9 8.00 10.53 -10.35
C PRO A 9 9.15 10.40 -9.35
N GLY A 10 8.88 10.76 -8.10
CA GLY A 10 9.89 11.11 -7.11
C GLY A 10 10.21 10.04 -6.07
N SER A 11 9.55 8.88 -6.08
CA SER A 11 10.03 7.71 -5.32
C SER A 11 9.42 6.40 -5.85
N ARG A 12 10.04 5.84 -6.89
CA ARG A 12 9.71 4.51 -7.41
C ARG A 12 10.10 3.43 -6.38
N ARG A 13 9.30 3.25 -5.33
CA ARG A 13 9.51 2.16 -4.36
C ARG A 13 9.00 0.86 -4.98
N VAL A 14 9.83 -0.16 -4.99
CA VAL A 14 9.45 -1.49 -5.49
C VAL A 14 9.02 -2.34 -4.30
N SER A 15 7.81 -2.89 -4.34
CA SER A 15 7.30 -3.84 -3.36
C SER A 15 7.04 -5.19 -4.03
N LYS A 16 7.45 -6.27 -3.37
CA LYS A 16 7.11 -7.63 -3.80
C LYS A 16 5.69 -7.94 -3.37
N LEU A 17 4.83 -8.17 -4.35
CA LEU A 17 3.46 -8.60 -4.13
C LEU A 17 3.38 -10.12 -4.29
N THR A 18 2.87 -10.81 -3.28
CA THR A 18 2.70 -12.26 -3.32
C THR A 18 1.26 -12.62 -3.70
N CYS A 19 1.08 -13.34 -4.80
CA CYS A 19 -0.25 -13.75 -5.24
C CYS A 19 -0.80 -14.88 -4.35
N PRO A 20 -1.98 -14.72 -3.71
CA PRO A 20 -2.58 -15.78 -2.89
C PRO A 20 -3.16 -16.94 -3.71
N ALA A 21 -3.36 -16.76 -5.02
CA ALA A 21 -3.94 -17.80 -5.88
C ALA A 21 -2.91 -18.82 -6.38
N CYS A 22 -1.68 -18.38 -6.66
CA CYS A 22 -0.61 -19.23 -7.23
C CYS A 22 0.70 -19.21 -6.43
N GLY A 23 0.86 -18.30 -5.46
CA GLY A 23 2.10 -18.11 -4.70
C GLY A 23 3.20 -17.34 -5.44
N PHE A 24 2.94 -16.86 -6.66
CA PHE A 24 3.92 -16.09 -7.43
C PHE A 24 4.22 -14.74 -6.78
N GLN A 25 5.50 -14.37 -6.70
CA GLN A 25 5.94 -13.08 -6.17
C GLN A 25 6.41 -12.18 -7.31
N GLU A 26 5.74 -11.05 -7.48
CA GLU A 26 6.10 -10.05 -8.49
C GLU A 26 6.49 -8.72 -7.83
N SER A 27 7.60 -8.16 -8.29
CA SER A 27 8.10 -6.87 -7.84
C SER A 27 7.40 -5.76 -8.62
N LEU A 28 6.45 -5.06 -8.00
CA LEU A 28 5.77 -3.92 -8.59
C LEU A 28 6.30 -2.60 -8.06
N ALA A 29 6.38 -1.61 -8.93
CA ALA A 29 6.58 -0.23 -8.53
C ALA A 29 5.28 0.31 -7.90
N MET A 30 5.39 0.76 -6.65
CA MET A 30 4.34 1.46 -5.94
C MET A 30 4.29 2.90 -6.44
N PRO A 31 3.20 3.34 -7.09
CA PRO A 31 3.04 4.75 -7.42
C PRO A 31 2.85 5.55 -6.13
N ASP A 32 3.59 6.65 -5.97
CA ASP A 32 3.49 7.54 -4.79
C ASP A 32 2.16 8.30 -4.77
N ASP A 33 1.62 8.59 -5.96
CA ASP A 33 0.38 9.35 -6.15
C ASP A 33 -0.91 8.50 -6.15
N ALA A 34 -0.85 7.17 -5.99
CA ALA A 34 -2.04 6.32 -6.10
C ALA A 34 -2.00 5.01 -5.29
N CYS A 35 -3.12 4.64 -4.68
CA CYS A 35 -3.31 3.32 -4.07
C CYS A 35 -3.84 2.30 -5.10
N VAL A 36 -3.13 1.19 -5.28
CA VAL A 36 -3.57 0.08 -6.12
C VAL A 36 -4.55 -0.79 -5.33
N ILE A 37 -5.86 -0.60 -5.56
CA ILE A 37 -6.93 -1.37 -4.90
C ILE A 37 -7.24 -2.70 -5.60
N ARG A 38 -6.67 -2.94 -6.78
CA ARG A 38 -6.91 -4.15 -7.56
C ARG A 38 -5.72 -4.36 -8.47
N HIS A 39 -5.14 -5.56 -8.45
CA HIS A 39 -4.03 -5.92 -9.31
C HIS A 39 -4.25 -7.28 -9.92
N ALA A 40 -3.95 -7.44 -11.21
CA ALA A 40 -4.03 -8.73 -11.88
C ALA A 40 -2.64 -9.36 -11.86
N CYS A 41 -2.54 -10.59 -11.36
CA CYS A 41 -1.26 -11.29 -11.31
C CYS A 41 -0.74 -11.50 -12.74
N ALA A 42 0.52 -11.15 -12.99
CA ALA A 42 1.13 -11.31 -14.31
C ALA A 42 1.35 -12.79 -14.69
N PHE A 43 1.36 -13.69 -13.70
CA PHE A 43 1.59 -15.12 -13.91
C PHE A 43 0.31 -15.91 -14.19
N CYS A 44 -0.73 -15.75 -13.35
CA CYS A 44 -1.96 -16.52 -13.46
C CYS A 44 -3.18 -15.70 -13.92
N GLY A 45 -3.06 -14.38 -14.04
CA GLY A 45 -4.18 -13.49 -14.36
C GLY A 45 -5.21 -13.35 -13.24
N ALA A 46 -4.96 -13.95 -12.07
CA ALA A 46 -5.87 -13.86 -10.94
C ALA A 46 -5.96 -12.43 -10.42
N GLU A 47 -7.18 -12.02 -10.13
CA GLU A 47 -7.47 -10.71 -9.61
C GLU A 47 -7.27 -10.65 -8.10
N MET A 48 -6.28 -9.87 -7.68
CA MET A 48 -5.97 -9.65 -6.28
C MET A 48 -6.68 -8.39 -5.80
N ARG A 49 -7.47 -8.57 -4.74
CA ARG A 49 -8.18 -7.48 -4.04
C ARG A 49 -7.66 -7.39 -2.59
N PRO A 50 -7.48 -6.18 -2.05
CA PRO A 50 -7.08 -5.99 -0.67
C PRO A 50 -8.11 -6.60 0.28
N ARG A 51 -7.63 -7.02 1.45
CA ARG A 51 -8.49 -7.50 2.52
C ARG A 51 -9.30 -6.34 3.10
N PRO A 52 -10.50 -6.62 3.66
CA PRO A 52 -11.26 -5.60 4.38
C PRO A 52 -10.42 -5.08 5.55
N GLY A 53 -10.08 -3.78 5.53
CA GLY A 53 -9.17 -3.13 6.49
C GLY A 53 -7.84 -2.64 5.90
N ASP A 54 -7.54 -3.01 4.65
CA ASP A 54 -6.37 -2.53 3.91
C ASP A 54 -6.73 -1.58 2.78
N CYS A 55 -5.88 -0.57 2.55
CA CYS A 55 -6.12 0.47 1.55
C CYS A 55 -5.67 0.08 0.14
N CYS A 56 -4.79 -0.90 -0.01
CA CYS A 56 -4.25 -1.34 -1.30
C CYS A 56 -3.74 -2.78 -1.24
N VAL A 57 -3.58 -3.42 -2.40
CA VAL A 57 -3.05 -4.79 -2.51
C VAL A 57 -1.67 -4.92 -1.88
N PHE A 58 -0.87 -3.86 -1.92
CA PHE A 58 0.44 -3.79 -1.28
C PHE A 58 0.37 -3.84 0.26
N CYS A 59 -0.69 -3.31 0.89
CA CYS A 59 -0.84 -3.44 2.35
C CYS A 59 -1.24 -4.86 2.77
N SER A 60 -2.00 -5.59 1.95
CA SER A 60 -2.43 -6.96 2.29
C SER A 60 -1.44 -8.05 1.86
N TYR A 61 -0.78 -7.88 0.72
CA TYR A 61 0.07 -8.90 0.08
C TYR A 61 1.50 -8.43 -0.20
N GLY A 62 1.79 -7.16 0.08
CA GLY A 62 3.12 -6.59 -0.04
C GLY A 62 3.89 -6.71 1.27
N ASP A 63 5.22 -6.73 1.14
CA ASP A 63 6.14 -6.85 2.27
C ASP A 63 6.32 -5.51 3.03
N VAL A 64 6.21 -4.40 2.31
CA VAL A 64 6.40 -3.03 2.85
C VAL A 64 5.05 -2.35 3.01
N ALA A 65 4.74 -1.92 4.24
CA ALA A 65 3.55 -1.15 4.53
C ALA A 65 3.56 0.20 3.77
N CYS A 66 2.40 0.58 3.21
CA CYS A 66 2.24 1.81 2.44
C CYS A 66 2.56 3.04 3.34
N PRO A 67 3.37 4.01 2.88
CA PRO A 67 3.67 5.24 3.61
C PRO A 67 2.46 5.97 4.24
N PRO A 68 1.27 6.09 3.58
CA PRO A 68 0.10 6.73 4.18
C PRO A 68 -0.47 6.01 5.42
N LYS A 69 -0.25 4.70 5.60
CA LYS A 69 -0.65 4.00 6.85
C LYS A 69 0.18 4.45 8.05
N GLN A 70 1.36 5.04 7.85
CA GLN A 70 2.19 5.60 8.92
C GLN A 70 1.81 7.05 9.27
N GLN A 71 1.03 7.75 8.43
CA GLN A 71 0.53 9.09 8.72
C GLN A 71 -0.82 9.10 9.44
N ALA A 72 -1.53 7.97 9.48
CA ALA A 72 -2.63 7.76 10.42
C ALA A 72 -2.05 7.61 11.83
N LYS A 73 -1.73 8.74 12.46
CA LYS A 73 -1.54 8.84 13.91
C LYS A 73 -2.67 8.05 14.57
N PRO A 74 -2.39 7.07 15.45
CA PRO A 74 -3.40 6.54 16.34
C PRO A 74 -3.81 7.68 17.27
N CYS A 75 -4.81 8.46 16.86
CA CYS A 75 -5.57 9.28 17.78
C CYS A 75 -6.35 8.33 18.68
N CYS A 76 -5.73 8.03 19.82
CA CYS A 76 -6.33 7.55 21.06
C CYS A 76 -6.74 6.06 21.18
N ALA A 77 -6.47 5.54 22.39
CA ALA A 77 -6.91 4.30 23.04
C ALA A 77 -5.96 3.08 22.87
N THR A 78 -5.27 2.52 23.89
CA THR A 78 -5.57 2.50 25.34
C THR A 78 -4.37 2.00 26.19
N ARG A 79 -4.10 2.68 27.33
CA ARG A 79 -3.46 2.25 28.60
C ARG A 79 -1.94 1.98 28.70
N ALA A 80 -1.22 2.99 29.18
CA ALA A 80 -0.48 2.91 30.45
C ALA A 80 -0.87 4.14 31.30
N PRO A 81 -1.17 4.02 32.61
CA PRO A 81 -1.40 5.18 33.46
C PRO A 81 -0.06 5.82 33.81
N SER A 82 -0.09 7.13 34.04
CA SER A 82 1.01 7.94 34.62
C SER A 82 1.99 8.53 33.61
N SER A 83 1.65 9.73 33.14
CA SER A 83 2.40 10.96 33.44
C SER A 83 2.34 11.90 32.24
N CYS A 84 1.22 12.62 32.16
CA CYS A 84 1.30 14.00 31.73
C CYS A 84 1.87 14.78 32.93
N VAL A 85 3.12 15.23 32.84
CA VAL A 85 3.68 16.27 33.71
C VAL A 85 3.68 17.58 32.93
#